data_AF-A0A2V5NKU9-F1
#
_entry.id   AF-A0A2V5NKU9-F1
#
_cell.length_a   1.000
_cell.length_b   1.000
_cell.length_c   1.000
_cell.angle_alpha   90.00
_cell.angle_beta   90.00
_cell.angle_gamma   90.00
#
_symmetry.space_group_name_H-M   'P 1'
#
loop_
_entity.id
_entity.type
_entity.pdbx_description
1 polymer ?
#
loop_
_entity_poly.entity_id
_entity_poly.type
_entity_poly.pdbx_seq_one_letter_code
_entity_poly.pdbx_strand_id
1 'polypeptide(L)'
;MKKSSILVFLVALSVFGRGQSNSLHDTFGLLYQTDPQVAAGPRHGPRKELDSVRRWNEIAMDCGAIDHGTLRQQLGPGRLSRALAIVHIAIFDALNAVLAQYESYTGVQAPKGAVSLDVAVSQAAHDTLAALYSGQAASLDSYLAEDLAAIKNKNASRSWSSPTASFEFRRHRL
;
A
#
# COMPACT_ATOMS: atom_id res chain seq x y z
N MET A 1 -3.54 -69.83 -13.55
CA MET A 1 -2.45 -68.95 -14.06
C MET A 1 -3.05 -67.61 -14.47
N LYS A 2 -2.34 -66.50 -14.14
CA LYS A 2 -2.52 -65.08 -14.59
C LYS A 2 -3.37 -64.12 -13.74
N LYS A 3 -2.77 -63.73 -12.61
CA LYS A 3 -2.49 -62.37 -12.06
C LYS A 3 -3.56 -61.26 -12.17
N SER A 4 -4.17 -60.93 -11.02
CA SER A 4 -4.85 -59.65 -10.73
C SER A 4 -3.83 -58.53 -10.46
N SER A 5 -4.08 -57.34 -11.00
CA SER A 5 -3.26 -56.14 -10.81
C SER A 5 -3.89 -55.28 -9.70
N ILE A 6 -3.19 -55.11 -8.57
CA ILE A 6 -3.59 -54.24 -7.46
C ILE A 6 -2.92 -52.88 -7.69
N LEU A 7 -3.75 -51.84 -7.83
CA LEU A 7 -3.33 -50.44 -7.90
C LEU A 7 -3.05 -49.95 -6.48
N VAL A 8 -1.78 -49.69 -6.14
CA VAL A 8 -1.39 -49.11 -4.84
C VAL A 8 -1.51 -47.59 -4.93
N PHE A 9 -2.44 -47.03 -4.17
CA PHE A 9 -2.62 -45.58 -3.98
C PHE A 9 -1.64 -45.13 -2.89
N LEU A 10 -0.55 -44.46 -3.27
CA LEU A 10 0.39 -43.86 -2.32
C LEU A 10 -0.20 -42.56 -1.77
N VAL A 11 -0.75 -42.63 -0.56
CA VAL A 11 -1.12 -41.46 0.25
C VAL A 11 0.18 -40.79 0.71
N ALA A 12 0.48 -39.63 0.13
CA ALA A 12 1.57 -38.77 0.63
C ALA A 12 1.13 -38.14 1.96
N LEU A 13 1.60 -38.70 3.08
CA LEU A 13 1.54 -38.02 4.37
C LEU A 13 2.47 -36.81 4.33
N SER A 14 1.90 -35.62 4.28
CA SER A 14 2.61 -34.37 4.59
C SER A 14 3.03 -34.42 6.06
N VAL A 15 4.30 -34.73 6.31
CA VAL A 15 4.92 -34.53 7.63
C VAL A 15 4.96 -33.02 7.89
N PHE A 16 4.07 -32.52 8.73
CA PHE A 16 4.26 -31.22 9.36
C PHE A 16 5.43 -31.34 10.34
N GLY A 17 6.61 -30.89 9.90
CA GLY A 17 7.77 -30.74 10.76
C GLY A 17 7.45 -29.73 11.87
N ARG A 18 7.22 -30.23 13.09
CA ARG A 18 7.30 -29.43 14.32
C ARG A 18 8.79 -29.12 14.55
N GLY A 19 9.27 -28.03 13.97
CA GLY A 19 10.64 -27.52 14.13
C GLY A 19 10.63 -26.09 14.67
N GLN A 20 10.51 -25.96 15.98
CA GLN A 20 10.91 -24.79 16.76
C GLN A 20 12.26 -25.21 17.38
N SER A 21 13.41 -24.60 17.20
CA SER A 21 13.82 -23.25 16.80
C SER A 21 15.16 -23.34 16.05
N ASN A 22 15.21 -22.96 14.78
CA ASN A 22 16.49 -22.62 14.17
C ASN A 22 16.75 -21.16 14.53
N SER A 23 17.92 -20.88 15.12
CA SER A 23 18.29 -19.50 15.43
C SER A 23 18.29 -18.72 14.11
N LEU A 24 17.86 -17.45 14.10
CA LEU A 24 17.83 -16.66 12.85
C LEU A 24 19.21 -16.62 12.16
N HIS A 25 20.28 -16.81 12.93
CA HIS A 25 21.65 -16.98 12.44
C HIS A 25 21.83 -18.24 11.56
N ASP A 26 21.16 -19.35 11.85
CA ASP A 26 21.24 -20.58 11.05
C ASP A 26 20.61 -20.40 9.66
N THR A 27 19.64 -19.48 9.54
CA THR A 27 18.92 -19.23 8.28
C THR A 27 19.56 -18.10 7.46
N PHE A 28 20.03 -17.04 8.13
CA PHE A 28 20.54 -15.82 7.48
C PHE A 28 22.07 -15.66 7.56
N GLY A 29 22.76 -16.61 8.18
CA GLY A 29 24.21 -16.65 8.32
C GLY A 29 24.74 -15.85 9.51
N LEU A 30 26.02 -16.06 9.81
CA LEU A 30 26.72 -15.45 10.96
C LEU A 30 26.81 -13.92 10.92
N LEU A 31 26.59 -13.32 9.76
CA LEU A 31 26.60 -11.86 9.59
C LEU A 31 25.24 -11.23 9.90
N TYR A 32 24.19 -12.03 10.09
CA TYR A 32 22.86 -11.54 10.43
C TYR A 32 22.80 -11.16 11.91
N GLN A 33 23.09 -9.89 12.21
CA GLN A 33 22.85 -9.32 13.53
C GLN A 33 21.46 -8.70 13.56
N THR A 34 20.60 -9.19 14.45
CA THR A 34 19.34 -8.51 14.76
C THR A 34 19.66 -7.20 15.46
N ASP A 35 19.31 -6.06 14.87
CA ASP A 35 19.46 -4.76 15.53
C ASP A 35 18.60 -4.71 16.80
N PRO A 36 19.20 -4.65 18.01
CA PRO A 36 18.45 -4.59 19.27
C PRO A 36 17.59 -3.33 19.37
N GLN A 37 17.96 -2.24 18.67
CA GLN A 37 17.24 -0.97 18.69
C GLN A 37 15.92 -1.05 17.92
N VAL A 38 15.86 -1.84 16.83
CA VAL A 38 14.62 -2.07 16.05
C VAL A 38 13.60 -2.91 16.85
N ALA A 39 14.06 -3.72 17.81
CA ALA A 39 13.20 -4.54 18.65
C ALA A 39 12.69 -3.80 19.92
N ALA A 40 13.42 -2.78 20.40
CA ALA A 40 13.17 -2.18 21.72
C ALA A 40 12.37 -0.86 21.71
N GLY A 41 12.18 -0.21 20.56
CA GLY A 41 11.39 1.01 20.47
C GLY A 41 9.88 0.75 20.33
N PRO A 42 8.99 1.64 20.82
CA PRO A 42 7.59 1.63 20.42
C PRO A 42 7.53 1.67 18.90
N ARG A 43 7.06 0.59 18.28
CA ARG A 43 6.76 0.56 16.86
C ARG A 43 5.59 1.51 16.65
N HIS A 44 5.90 2.75 16.34
CA HIS A 44 4.91 3.65 15.80
C HIS A 44 4.49 3.02 14.48
N GLY A 45 3.22 2.61 14.38
CA GLY A 45 2.63 2.32 13.08
C GLY A 45 2.88 3.49 12.13
N PRO A 46 2.77 3.31 10.80
CA PRO A 46 2.87 4.44 9.89
C PRO A 46 2.03 5.59 10.45
N ARG A 47 2.59 6.82 10.45
CA ARG A 47 1.82 8.00 10.87
C ARG A 47 0.46 7.92 10.19
N LYS A 48 -0.62 8.26 10.89
CA LYS A 48 -1.99 8.25 10.33
C LYS A 48 -2.10 9.00 8.98
N GLU A 49 -1.17 9.91 8.74
CA GLU A 49 -0.96 10.68 7.50
C GLU A 49 -0.33 9.88 6.34
N LEU A 50 0.01 8.61 6.54
CA LEU A 50 0.58 7.68 5.56
C LEU A 50 -0.27 6.40 5.41
N ASP A 51 -1.47 6.38 6.01
CA ASP A 51 -2.44 5.28 5.83
C ASP A 51 -2.77 5.09 4.33
N SER A 52 -2.75 6.19 3.56
CA SER A 52 -2.97 6.19 2.11
C SER A 52 -1.94 5.33 1.36
N VAL A 53 -0.65 5.34 1.77
CA VAL A 53 0.39 4.52 1.08
C VAL A 53 0.09 3.03 1.23
N ARG A 54 -0.36 2.61 2.43
CA ARG A 54 -0.75 1.22 2.68
C ARG A 54 -1.99 0.85 1.85
N ARG A 55 -3.03 1.68 1.89
CA ARG A 55 -4.27 1.45 1.13
C ARG A 55 -3.99 1.30 -0.37
N TRP A 56 -3.21 2.20 -0.95
CA TRP A 56 -2.87 2.14 -2.37
C TRP A 56 -1.96 0.97 -2.74
N ASN A 57 -1.12 0.50 -1.81
CA ASN A 57 -0.39 -0.74 -2.01
C ASN A 57 -1.33 -1.97 -2.05
N GLU A 58 -2.33 -2.02 -1.16
CA GLU A 58 -3.35 -3.07 -1.19
C GLU A 58 -4.14 -3.05 -2.50
N ILE A 59 -4.60 -1.87 -2.94
CA ILE A 59 -5.28 -1.70 -4.24
C ILE A 59 -4.40 -2.13 -5.41
N ALA A 60 -3.10 -1.79 -5.41
CA ALA A 60 -2.19 -2.17 -6.47
C ALA A 60 -1.98 -3.70 -6.55
N MET A 61 -1.95 -4.39 -5.39
CA MET A 61 -1.90 -5.85 -5.32
C MET A 61 -3.18 -6.48 -5.85
N ASP A 62 -4.34 -5.93 -5.48
CA ASP A 62 -5.65 -6.39 -5.96
C ASP A 62 -5.78 -6.22 -7.47
N CYS A 63 -5.31 -5.09 -8.03
CA CYS A 63 -5.27 -4.86 -9.47
C CYS A 63 -4.48 -5.95 -10.19
N GLY A 64 -3.31 -6.32 -9.65
CA GLY A 64 -2.49 -7.41 -10.18
C GLY A 64 -3.16 -8.78 -10.08
N ALA A 65 -3.85 -9.05 -8.97
CA ALA A 65 -4.60 -10.29 -8.78
C ALA A 65 -5.77 -10.43 -9.78
N ILE A 66 -6.55 -9.38 -9.97
CA ILE A 66 -7.65 -9.32 -10.95
C ILE A 66 -7.10 -9.46 -12.37
N ASP A 67 -6.03 -8.73 -12.68
CA ASP A 67 -5.40 -8.73 -13.99
C ASP A 67 -4.92 -10.13 -14.40
N HIS A 68 -4.35 -10.89 -13.46
CA HIS A 68 -3.91 -12.26 -13.71
C HIS A 68 -5.06 -13.20 -14.11
N GLY A 69 -6.26 -12.96 -13.57
CA GLY A 69 -7.44 -13.79 -13.82
C GLY A 69 -8.21 -13.43 -15.10
N THR A 70 -8.16 -12.16 -15.54
CA THR A 70 -9.13 -11.63 -16.51
C THR A 70 -8.50 -10.82 -17.65
N LEU A 71 -7.84 -9.71 -17.34
CA LEU A 71 -7.45 -8.68 -18.30
C LEU A 71 -6.05 -8.86 -18.91
N ARG A 72 -5.12 -9.45 -18.15
CA ARG A 72 -3.76 -9.85 -18.57
C ARG A 72 -2.88 -8.70 -19.11
N GLN A 73 -3.10 -7.46 -18.65
CA GLN A 73 -2.37 -6.26 -19.03
C GLN A 73 -0.93 -6.25 -18.48
N GLN A 74 -0.74 -6.67 -17.22
CA GLN A 74 0.53 -6.77 -16.50
C GLN A 74 0.85 -8.22 -16.09
N LEU A 75 0.51 -9.17 -16.97
CA LEU A 75 0.60 -10.59 -16.67
C LEU A 75 2.02 -11.06 -16.30
N GLY A 76 2.08 -11.87 -15.25
CA GLY A 76 3.28 -12.58 -14.81
C GLY A 76 4.12 -11.78 -13.79
N PRO A 77 4.99 -12.47 -13.04
CA PRO A 77 5.68 -11.89 -11.89
C PRO A 77 6.56 -10.70 -12.24
N GLY A 78 7.20 -10.72 -13.41
CA GLY A 78 8.07 -9.62 -13.85
C GLY A 78 7.30 -8.33 -14.18
N ARG A 79 6.16 -8.44 -14.85
CA ARG A 79 5.35 -7.27 -15.22
C ARG A 79 4.63 -6.69 -14.00
N LEU A 80 4.10 -7.54 -13.12
CA LEU A 80 3.54 -7.09 -11.85
C LEU A 80 4.58 -6.36 -10.99
N SER A 81 5.79 -6.92 -10.85
CA SER A 81 6.89 -6.26 -10.13
C SER A 81 7.23 -4.89 -10.73
N ARG A 82 7.32 -4.80 -12.06
CA ARG A 82 7.52 -3.52 -12.76
C ARG A 82 6.38 -2.53 -12.50
N ALA A 83 5.14 -2.99 -12.55
CA ALA A 83 3.96 -2.15 -12.30
C ALA A 83 3.99 -1.58 -10.88
N LEU A 84 4.25 -2.42 -9.87
CA LEU A 84 4.39 -1.98 -8.48
C LEU A 84 5.54 -0.99 -8.30
N ALA A 85 6.68 -1.22 -8.95
CA ALA A 85 7.81 -0.29 -8.91
C ALA A 85 7.44 1.10 -9.48
N ILE A 86 6.75 1.15 -10.63
CA ILE A 86 6.30 2.41 -11.24
C ILE A 86 5.36 3.17 -10.28
N VAL A 87 4.39 2.47 -9.69
CA VAL A 87 3.44 3.06 -8.74
C VAL A 87 4.17 3.64 -7.52
N HIS A 88 5.07 2.87 -6.91
CA HIS A 88 5.81 3.33 -5.72
C HIS A 88 6.80 4.46 -6.01
N ILE A 89 7.42 4.49 -7.20
CA ILE A 89 8.25 5.63 -7.63
C ILE A 89 7.39 6.90 -7.76
N ALA A 90 6.20 6.80 -8.37
CA ALA A 90 5.30 7.95 -8.51
C ALA A 90 4.79 8.47 -7.16
N ILE A 91 4.44 7.57 -6.23
CA ILE A 91 4.06 7.93 -4.86
C ILE A 91 5.22 8.65 -4.16
N PHE A 92 6.44 8.11 -4.26
CA PHE A 92 7.63 8.73 -3.68
C PHE A 92 7.85 10.14 -4.24
N ASP A 93 7.83 10.28 -5.57
CA ASP A 93 8.07 11.58 -6.21
C ASP A 93 6.99 12.60 -5.87
N ALA A 94 5.72 12.19 -5.74
CA ALA A 94 4.64 13.07 -5.30
C ALA A 94 4.80 13.54 -3.86
N LEU A 95 5.19 12.65 -2.94
CA LEU A 95 5.50 13.01 -1.55
C LEU A 95 6.72 13.92 -1.48
N ASN A 96 7.77 13.58 -2.22
CA ASN A 96 9.00 14.33 -2.24
C ASN A 96 8.83 15.71 -2.87
N ALA A 97 7.95 15.87 -3.85
CA ALA A 97 7.59 17.18 -4.39
C ALA A 97 7.00 18.09 -3.30
N VAL A 98 6.16 17.56 -2.41
CA VAL A 98 5.54 18.33 -1.30
C VAL A 98 6.53 18.59 -0.16
N LEU A 99 7.36 17.60 0.19
CA LEU A 99 8.25 17.66 1.35
C LEU A 99 9.64 18.24 1.05
N ALA A 100 10.09 18.15 -0.20
CA ALA A 100 11.40 18.58 -0.71
C ALA A 100 12.60 18.07 0.12
N GLN A 101 12.59 16.78 0.50
CA GLN A 101 13.60 16.19 1.40
C GLN A 101 14.68 15.39 0.67
N TYR A 102 14.39 14.87 -0.51
CA TYR A 102 15.25 13.97 -1.27
C TYR A 102 15.36 14.42 -2.73
N GLU A 103 16.25 13.78 -3.48
CA GLU A 103 16.31 13.94 -4.93
C GLU A 103 15.16 13.16 -5.59
N SER A 104 14.46 13.81 -6.52
CA SER A 104 13.36 13.18 -7.26
C SER A 104 13.87 12.29 -8.38
N TYR A 105 13.22 11.15 -8.60
CA TYR A 105 13.55 10.24 -9.69
C TYR A 105 13.08 10.75 -11.06
N THR A 106 11.93 11.42 -11.10
CA THR A 106 11.30 11.86 -12.36
C THR A 106 11.13 13.38 -12.49
N GLY A 107 11.43 14.14 -11.43
CA GLY A 107 11.36 15.60 -11.42
C GLY A 107 9.94 16.15 -11.25
N VAL A 108 9.01 15.38 -10.67
CA VAL A 108 7.64 15.83 -10.37
C VAL A 108 7.69 17.11 -9.53
N GLN A 109 6.89 18.11 -9.94
CA GLN A 109 6.78 19.39 -9.26
C GLN A 109 5.51 19.44 -8.43
N ALA A 110 5.58 20.08 -7.26
CA ALA A 110 4.42 20.23 -6.40
C ALA A 110 3.42 21.22 -7.03
N PRO A 111 2.10 20.98 -6.90
CA PRO A 111 1.09 21.96 -7.24
C PRO A 111 1.28 23.23 -6.39
N LYS A 112 0.91 24.39 -6.95
CA LYS A 112 0.90 25.64 -6.18
C LYS A 112 -0.16 25.57 -5.10
N GLY A 113 0.23 25.78 -3.84
CA GLY A 113 -0.67 25.82 -2.69
C GLY A 113 -0.42 24.69 -1.69
N ALA A 114 -1.19 24.68 -0.60
CA ALA A 114 -1.10 23.63 0.39
C ALA A 114 -1.76 22.34 -0.14
N VAL A 115 -0.97 21.28 -0.27
CA VAL A 115 -1.43 19.95 -0.69
C VAL A 115 -1.31 18.98 0.48
N SER A 116 -2.37 18.21 0.73
CA SER A 116 -2.35 17.13 1.72
C SER A 116 -1.54 15.95 1.17
N LEU A 117 -0.67 15.37 2.00
CA LEU A 117 0.11 14.19 1.62
C LEU A 117 -0.78 13.02 1.19
N ASP A 118 -1.91 12.80 1.86
CA ASP A 118 -2.89 11.77 1.49
C ASP A 118 -3.45 11.98 0.07
N VAL A 119 -3.71 13.23 -0.31
CA VAL A 119 -4.19 13.57 -1.67
C VAL A 119 -3.09 13.32 -2.70
N ALA A 120 -1.86 13.74 -2.42
CA ALA A 120 -0.72 13.55 -3.32
C ALA A 120 -0.44 12.06 -3.58
N VAL A 121 -0.44 11.24 -2.51
CA VAL A 121 -0.29 9.77 -2.61
C VAL A 121 -1.42 9.18 -3.44
N SER A 122 -2.67 9.54 -3.13
CA SER A 122 -3.84 8.93 -3.77
C SER A 122 -3.92 9.25 -5.26
N GLN A 123 -3.64 10.50 -5.63
CA GLN A 123 -3.64 10.92 -7.03
C GLN A 123 -2.51 10.24 -7.82
N ALA A 124 -1.28 10.22 -7.29
CA ALA A 124 -0.15 9.63 -7.98
C ALA A 124 -0.30 8.10 -8.18
N ALA A 125 -0.80 7.41 -7.16
CA ALA A 125 -1.11 5.98 -7.23
C ALA A 125 -2.22 5.69 -8.24
N HIS A 126 -3.30 6.47 -8.19
CA HIS A 126 -4.41 6.39 -9.13
C HIS A 126 -3.94 6.53 -10.58
N ASP A 127 -3.25 7.62 -10.91
CA ASP A 127 -2.90 7.97 -12.28
C ASP A 127 -1.99 6.92 -12.92
N THR A 128 -1.03 6.41 -12.14
CA THR A 128 -0.14 5.33 -12.60
C THR A 128 -0.88 4.00 -12.76
N LEU A 129 -1.73 3.61 -11.79
CA LEU A 129 -2.51 2.37 -11.88
C LEU A 129 -3.52 2.42 -13.03
N ALA A 130 -4.21 3.54 -13.25
CA ALA A 130 -5.18 3.69 -14.33
C ALA A 130 -4.50 3.62 -15.70
N ALA A 131 -3.27 4.13 -15.81
CA ALA A 131 -2.46 3.98 -17.02
C ALA A 131 -1.99 2.52 -17.24
N LEU A 132 -1.59 1.81 -16.18
CA LEU A 132 -1.06 0.44 -16.26
C LEU A 132 -2.16 -0.64 -16.41
N TYR A 133 -3.33 -0.40 -15.81
CA TYR A 133 -4.48 -1.30 -15.73
C TYR A 133 -5.73 -0.61 -16.25
N SER A 134 -5.69 -0.16 -17.51
CA SER A 134 -6.78 0.63 -18.12
C SER A 134 -8.15 -0.07 -18.09
N GLY A 135 -8.22 -1.40 -18.06
CA GLY A 135 -9.48 -2.13 -17.91
C GLY A 135 -10.10 -2.04 -16.52
N GLN A 136 -9.37 -1.52 -15.53
CA GLN A 136 -9.78 -1.34 -14.14
C GLN A 136 -9.95 0.15 -13.77
N ALA A 137 -9.82 1.06 -14.74
CA ALA A 137 -9.84 2.51 -14.50
C ALA A 137 -11.08 2.98 -13.72
N ALA A 138 -12.28 2.49 -14.06
CA ALA A 138 -13.50 2.89 -13.37
C ALA A 138 -13.53 2.53 -11.86
N SER A 139 -12.93 1.39 -11.49
CA SER A 139 -12.78 1.01 -10.08
C SER A 139 -11.75 1.89 -9.38
N LEU A 140 -10.64 2.19 -10.06
CA LEU A 140 -9.60 3.09 -9.55
C LEU A 140 -10.15 4.51 -9.34
N ASP A 141 -10.95 5.03 -10.27
CA ASP A 141 -11.64 6.33 -10.16
C ASP A 141 -12.52 6.37 -8.90
N SER A 142 -13.23 5.27 -8.62
CA SER A 142 -14.08 5.13 -7.43
C SER A 142 -13.25 5.16 -6.14
N TYR A 143 -12.13 4.43 -6.09
CA TYR A 143 -11.23 4.44 -4.93
C TYR A 143 -10.60 5.82 -4.68
N LEU A 144 -10.26 6.56 -5.73
CA LEU A 144 -9.76 7.92 -5.60
C LEU A 144 -10.86 8.86 -5.07
N ALA A 145 -12.08 8.75 -5.59
CA ALA A 145 -13.21 9.56 -5.12
C ALA A 145 -13.51 9.34 -3.63
N GLU A 146 -13.45 8.09 -3.16
CA GLU A 146 -13.59 7.73 -1.74
C GLU A 146 -12.52 8.41 -0.87
N ASP A 147 -11.24 8.33 -1.26
CA ASP A 147 -10.14 8.94 -0.51
C ASP A 147 -10.29 10.46 -0.43
N LEU A 148 -10.59 11.12 -1.56
CA LEU A 148 -10.79 12.57 -1.60
C LEU A 148 -11.98 13.01 -0.73
N ALA A 149 -13.07 12.24 -0.72
CA ALA A 149 -14.21 12.50 0.15
C ALA A 149 -13.85 12.33 1.64
N ALA A 150 -13.11 11.27 1.99
CA ALA A 150 -12.65 11.02 3.35
C ALA A 150 -11.71 12.13 3.85
N ILE A 151 -10.78 12.60 3.02
CA ILE A 151 -9.85 13.69 3.35
C ILE A 151 -10.60 15.01 3.56
N LYS A 152 -11.57 15.33 2.68
CA LYS A 152 -12.42 16.52 2.84
C LYS A 152 -13.18 16.49 4.17
N ASN A 153 -13.73 15.34 4.55
CA ASN A 153 -14.44 15.17 5.82
C ASN A 153 -13.52 15.32 7.04
N LYS A 154 -12.30 14.76 6.99
CA LYS A 154 -11.27 14.95 8.04
C LYS A 154 -10.89 16.42 8.22
N ASN A 155 -10.79 17.18 7.13
CA ASN A 155 -10.46 18.60 7.19
C ASN A 155 -11.64 19.43 7.74
N ALA A 156 -12.88 19.11 7.36
CA ALA A 156 -14.08 19.74 7.90
C ALA A 156 -14.20 19.53 9.42
N SER A 157 -13.99 18.31 9.92
CA SER A 157 -14.07 18.03 11.35
C SER A 157 -12.98 18.77 12.16
N ARG A 158 -11.75 18.87 11.63
CA ARG A 158 -10.66 19.65 12.25
C ARG A 158 -11.02 21.13 12.38
N SER A 159 -11.67 21.70 11.35
CA SER A 159 -12.13 23.09 11.37
C SER A 159 -13.19 23.33 12.46
N TRP A 160 -14.12 22.38 12.64
CA TRP A 160 -15.16 22.46 13.67
C TRP A 160 -14.61 22.35 15.09
N SER A 161 -13.56 21.55 15.30
CA SER A 161 -12.91 21.39 16.60
C SER A 161 -11.99 22.56 17.02
N SER A 162 -11.79 23.56 16.16
CA SER A 162 -10.94 24.72 16.49
C SER A 162 -11.67 25.64 17.49
N PRO A 163 -11.01 26.13 18.56
CA PRO A 163 -11.66 26.92 19.62
C PRO A 163 -12.44 28.14 19.10
N THR A 164 -11.99 28.74 18.00
CA THR A 164 -12.62 29.89 17.34
C THR A 164 -14.04 29.60 16.84
N ALA A 165 -14.30 28.44 16.24
CA ALA A 165 -15.64 28.06 15.75
C ALA A 165 -16.66 27.87 16.90
N SER A 166 -16.19 27.44 18.07
CA SER A 166 -17.04 27.25 19.26
C SER A 166 -17.45 28.59 19.92
N PHE A 167 -16.68 29.66 19.73
CA PHE A 167 -17.01 31.00 20.23
C PHE A 167 -18.02 31.73 19.35
N GLU A 168 -18.02 31.48 18.03
CA GLU A 168 -18.98 32.07 17.08
C GLU A 168 -20.40 31.51 17.33
N PHE A 169 -20.52 30.20 17.54
CA PHE A 169 -21.82 29.53 17.73
C PHE A 169 -22.54 29.90 19.04
N ARG A 170 -21.80 30.29 20.08
CA ARG A 170 -22.37 30.70 21.38
C ARG A 170 -22.86 32.17 21.38
N ARG A 171 -22.41 33.01 20.45
CA ARG A 171 -22.72 34.45 20.44
C ARG A 171 -24.07 34.82 19.79
N HIS A 172 -24.72 33.88 19.09
CA HIS A 172 -26.00 34.11 18.39
C HIS A 172 -27.22 33.47 19.10
N ARG A 173 -27.09 33.10 20.38
CA ARG A 173 -28.19 32.54 21.18
C ARG A 173 -28.38 33.36 22.47
N LEU A 174 -28.69 34.65 22.30
CA LEU A 174 -29.31 35.56 23.27
C LEU A 174 -30.20 36.52 22.47
#